data_AF-A0A959RPF4-F1
#
_entry.id   AF-A0A959RPF4-F1
#
_cell.length_a   1.000
_cell.length_b   1.000
_cell.length_c   1.000
_cell.angle_alpha   90.00
_cell.angle_beta   90.00
_cell.angle_gamma   90.00
#
_symmetry.space_group_name_H-M   'P 1'
#
loop_
_entity.id
_entity.type
_entity.pdbx_description
1 polymer ?
#
loop_
_entity_poly.entity_id
_entity_poly.type
_entity_poly.pdbx_seq_one_letter_code
_entity_poly.pdbx_strand_id
1 'polypeptide(L)'
;MRLKSLEIKGFKSFADKTIVSFDDNVTGIVGPNGCGKSNIVDSIRWVIGEQKISQLRSENLDSLVFNGSKSRSASGLAEVNLTFENTKNLLPTEFSTVTITRKFYKSGESEYRLNDVQCRLKDIQNLFLDTGISTDSYAIIELGMVDDLIKDKDNSRRKMLEQAAGISIYKTRKKEAKLKLDATEQ
;
A
#
# COMPACT_ATOMS: atom_id res chain seq x y z
N MET A 1 -10.90 4.65 12.28
CA MET A 1 -10.66 4.35 10.87
C MET A 1 -10.85 2.86 10.66
N ARG A 2 -11.56 2.47 9.60
CA ARG A 2 -11.83 1.06 9.27
C ARG A 2 -11.69 0.86 7.77
N LEU A 3 -11.12 -0.26 7.35
CA LEU A 3 -11.13 -0.68 5.94
C LEU A 3 -12.57 -1.02 5.53
N LYS A 4 -13.07 -0.41 4.46
CA LYS A 4 -14.45 -0.61 3.98
C LYS A 4 -14.48 -1.54 2.77
N SER A 5 -13.71 -1.21 1.75
CA SER A 5 -13.67 -1.99 0.52
C SER A 5 -12.32 -1.86 -0.18
N LEU A 6 -12.00 -2.89 -0.95
CA LEU A 6 -10.88 -2.94 -1.88
C LEU A 6 -11.43 -3.33 -3.24
N GLU A 7 -11.28 -2.45 -4.22
CA GLU A 7 -11.58 -2.74 -5.61
C GLU A 7 -10.28 -2.90 -6.40
N ILE A 8 -10.19 -3.97 -7.17
CA ILE A 8 -8.99 -4.37 -7.91
C ILE A 8 -9.38 -4.66 -9.35
N LYS A 9 -8.65 -4.10 -10.32
CA LYS A 9 -8.84 -4.38 -11.74
C LYS A 9 -7.51 -4.37 -12.48
N GLY A 10 -7.28 -5.38 -13.31
CA GLY A 10 -6.06 -5.52 -14.11
C GLY A 10 -4.76 -5.63 -13.28
N PHE A 11 -4.84 -5.84 -11.97
CA PHE A 11 -3.67 -5.96 -11.08
C PHE A 11 -3.31 -7.44 -10.88
N LYS A 12 -2.11 -7.83 -11.32
CA LYS A 12 -1.61 -9.21 -11.24
C LYS A 12 -2.64 -10.22 -11.74
N SER A 13 -3.13 -11.12 -10.87
CA SER A 13 -4.10 -12.17 -11.21
C SER A 13 -5.54 -11.65 -11.40
N PHE A 14 -5.84 -10.41 -11.03
CA PHE A 14 -7.20 -9.84 -11.09
C PHE A 14 -7.46 -9.21 -12.46
N ALA A 15 -7.78 -10.04 -13.46
CA ALA A 15 -8.11 -9.57 -14.80
C ALA A 15 -9.36 -8.68 -14.81
N ASP A 16 -10.44 -9.19 -14.20
CA ASP A 16 -11.74 -8.53 -14.12
C ASP A 16 -11.84 -7.70 -12.83
N LYS A 17 -12.70 -6.68 -12.85
CA LYS A 17 -12.99 -5.86 -11.67
C LYS A 17 -13.53 -6.75 -10.55
N THR A 18 -12.82 -6.78 -9.44
CA THR A 18 -13.15 -7.54 -8.23
C THR A 18 -13.30 -6.57 -7.07
N ILE A 19 -14.38 -6.71 -6.30
CA ILE A 19 -14.65 -5.90 -5.11
C ILE A 19 -14.65 -6.81 -3.89
N VAL A 20 -13.83 -6.49 -2.90
CA VAL A 20 -13.78 -7.13 -1.60
C VAL A 20 -14.34 -6.16 -0.57
N SER A 21 -15.44 -6.54 0.09
CA SER A 21 -16.04 -5.77 1.19
C SER A 21 -15.52 -6.29 2.53
N PHE A 22 -15.24 -5.37 3.47
CA PHE A 22 -14.72 -5.68 4.80
C PHE A 22 -15.77 -5.33 5.87
N ASP A 23 -16.91 -6.03 5.82
CA ASP A 23 -18.12 -5.70 6.61
C ASP A 23 -18.03 -6.15 8.07
N ASP A 24 -17.12 -7.06 8.39
CA ASP A 24 -16.88 -7.59 9.73
C ASP A 24 -15.53 -7.17 10.34
N ASN A 25 -15.36 -7.39 11.64
CA ASN A 25 -14.10 -7.12 12.35
C ASN A 25 -12.97 -8.08 11.91
N VAL A 26 -13.34 -9.27 11.43
CA VAL A 26 -12.42 -10.30 10.97
C VAL A 26 -12.91 -10.81 9.61
N THR A 27 -12.07 -10.67 8.59
CA THR A 27 -12.37 -11.16 7.23
C THR A 27 -11.34 -12.21 6.85
N GLY A 28 -11.81 -13.43 6.54
CA GLY A 28 -10.97 -14.52 6.05
C GLY A 28 -10.90 -14.55 4.53
N ILE A 29 -9.68 -14.59 3.98
CA ILE A 29 -9.45 -14.74 2.53
C ILE A 29 -8.88 -16.14 2.29
N VAL A 30 -9.65 -17.00 1.62
CA VAL A 30 -9.31 -18.43 1.41
C VAL A 30 -9.40 -18.82 -0.06
N GLY A 31 -8.81 -19.97 -0.40
CA GLY A 31 -8.77 -20.49 -1.76
C GLY A 31 -7.51 -21.33 -2.06
N PRO A 32 -7.42 -21.97 -3.23
CA PRO A 32 -6.28 -22.81 -3.62
C PRO A 32 -4.96 -22.06 -3.71
N ASN A 33 -3.84 -22.79 -3.63
CA ASN A 33 -2.52 -22.17 -3.84
C ASN A 33 -2.38 -21.65 -5.27
N GLY A 34 -1.77 -20.48 -5.43
CA GLY A 34 -1.61 -19.82 -6.73
C GLY A 34 -2.85 -19.09 -7.27
N CYS A 35 -4.01 -19.11 -6.59
CA CYS A 35 -5.21 -18.44 -7.10
C CYS A 35 -5.23 -16.90 -6.93
N GLY A 36 -4.18 -16.33 -6.35
CA GLY A 36 -4.04 -14.87 -6.20
C GLY A 36 -4.46 -14.30 -4.84
N LYS A 37 -4.74 -15.13 -3.82
CA LYS A 37 -5.06 -14.66 -2.45
C LYS A 37 -4.06 -13.62 -1.94
N SER A 38 -2.78 -13.94 -2.09
CA SER A 38 -1.70 -13.08 -1.59
C SER A 38 -1.63 -11.76 -2.36
N ASN A 39 -2.08 -11.71 -3.62
CA ASN A 39 -2.12 -10.49 -4.42
C ASN A 39 -3.11 -9.45 -3.85
N ILE A 40 -4.04 -9.85 -2.98
CA ILE A 40 -4.88 -8.91 -2.23
C ILE A 40 -4.01 -8.04 -1.31
N VAL A 41 -3.10 -8.66 -0.55
CA VAL A 41 -2.18 -7.94 0.33
C VAL A 41 -1.23 -7.06 -0.49
N ASP A 42 -0.74 -7.55 -1.64
CA ASP A 42 0.12 -6.75 -2.53
C ASP A 42 -0.61 -5.52 -3.06
N SER A 43 -1.89 -5.67 -3.44
CA SER A 43 -2.69 -4.56 -3.94
C SER A 43 -2.90 -3.48 -2.87
N ILE A 44 -3.12 -3.88 -1.62
CA ILE A 44 -3.23 -2.97 -0.47
C ILE A 44 -1.89 -2.26 -0.22
N ARG A 45 -0.76 -2.98 -0.17
CA ARG A 45 0.57 -2.38 -0.02
C ARG A 45 0.86 -1.39 -1.15
N TRP A 46 0.53 -1.77 -2.37
CA TRP A 46 0.79 -0.96 -3.56
C TRP A 46 -0.03 0.34 -3.54
N VAL A 47 -1.33 0.28 -3.27
CA VAL A 47 -2.19 1.47 -3.27
C VAL A 47 -1.88 2.44 -2.13
N ILE A 48 -1.44 1.97 -0.96
CA ILE A 48 -1.00 2.85 0.14
C ILE A 48 0.41 3.45 -0.07
N GLY A 49 1.09 3.07 -1.16
CA GLY A 49 2.30 3.76 -1.62
C GLY A 49 3.60 2.97 -1.59
N GLU A 50 3.55 1.63 -1.56
CA GLU A 50 4.76 0.81 -1.69
C GLU A 50 5.38 1.01 -3.08
N GLN A 51 6.68 1.28 -3.10
CA GLN A 51 7.45 1.54 -4.33
C GLN A 51 8.43 0.41 -4.64
N LYS A 52 8.89 -0.32 -3.62
CA LYS A 52 9.82 -1.44 -3.80
C LYS A 52 9.08 -2.61 -4.41
N ILE A 53 9.33 -2.85 -5.69
CA ILE A 53 8.69 -3.93 -6.45
C ILE A 53 8.95 -5.31 -5.85
N SER A 54 10.13 -5.50 -5.26
CA SER A 54 10.46 -6.73 -4.53
C SER A 54 9.55 -6.99 -3.33
N GLN A 55 9.10 -5.94 -2.62
CA GLN A 55 8.12 -6.05 -1.52
C GLN A 55 6.71 -6.38 -2.01
N LEU A 56 6.46 -6.20 -3.30
CA LEU A 56 5.21 -6.59 -3.95
C LEU A 56 5.32 -7.96 -4.59
N ARG A 57 6.38 -8.75 -4.37
CA ARG A 57 6.58 -10.08 -5.02
C ARG A 57 6.40 -10.02 -6.53
N SER A 58 7.03 -9.01 -7.12
CA SER A 58 7.03 -8.71 -8.54
C SER A 58 8.47 -8.47 -8.99
N GLU A 59 8.76 -8.70 -10.27
CA GLU A 59 10.10 -8.49 -10.83
C GLU A 59 10.28 -7.06 -11.33
N ASN A 60 9.23 -6.49 -11.94
CA ASN A 60 9.20 -5.13 -12.47
C ASN A 60 7.80 -4.51 -12.33
N LEU A 61 7.67 -3.22 -12.62
CA LEU A 61 6.38 -2.52 -12.58
C LEU A 61 5.36 -3.10 -13.57
N ASP A 62 5.81 -3.51 -14.76
CA ASP A 62 4.93 -4.08 -15.80
C ASP A 62 4.26 -5.38 -15.35
N SER A 63 4.93 -6.16 -14.50
CA SER A 63 4.38 -7.39 -13.91
C SER A 63 3.22 -7.16 -12.93
N LEU A 64 2.98 -5.90 -12.54
CA LEU A 64 1.79 -5.54 -11.78
C LEU A 64 0.55 -5.50 -12.66
N VAL A 65 0.68 -5.30 -13.97
CA VAL A 65 -0.43 -5.36 -14.91
C VAL A 65 -0.71 -6.81 -15.29
N PHE A 66 -1.99 -7.19 -15.31
CA PHE A 66 -2.39 -8.52 -15.76
C PHE A 66 -1.90 -8.77 -17.19
N ASN A 67 -1.03 -9.76 -17.34
CA ASN A 67 -0.36 -10.09 -18.60
C ASN A 67 -1.13 -11.08 -19.48
N GLY A 68 -2.39 -11.36 -19.16
CA GLY A 68 -3.22 -12.28 -19.92
C GLY A 68 -3.15 -13.72 -19.44
N SER A 69 -4.02 -14.55 -19.99
CA SER A 69 -4.08 -15.99 -19.75
C SER A 69 -4.62 -16.68 -21.01
N LYS A 70 -4.72 -18.01 -21.01
CA LYS A 70 -5.32 -18.75 -22.13
C LYS A 70 -6.74 -18.28 -22.48
N SER A 71 -7.51 -17.79 -21.51
CA SER A 71 -8.91 -17.40 -21.69
C SER A 71 -9.16 -15.89 -21.64
N ARG A 72 -8.15 -15.07 -21.34
CA ARG A 72 -8.32 -13.61 -21.16
C ARG A 72 -7.15 -12.85 -21.74
N SER A 73 -7.44 -11.76 -22.46
CA SER A 73 -6.44 -10.83 -22.96
C SER A 73 -5.75 -10.08 -21.82
N ALA A 74 -4.54 -9.59 -22.08
CA ALA A 74 -3.81 -8.78 -21.12
C ALA A 74 -4.51 -7.43 -20.88
N SER A 75 -4.45 -6.92 -19.66
CA SER A 75 -4.99 -5.60 -19.32
C SER A 75 -4.07 -4.49 -19.86
N GLY A 76 -4.64 -3.32 -20.14
CA GLY A 76 -3.89 -2.10 -20.46
C GLY A 76 -3.41 -1.33 -19.24
N LEU A 77 -3.99 -1.60 -18.07
CA LEU A 77 -3.66 -0.94 -16.80
C LEU A 77 -3.90 -1.86 -15.60
N ALA A 78 -3.22 -1.55 -14.49
CA ALA A 78 -3.56 -2.03 -13.16
C ALA A 78 -4.15 -0.87 -12.35
N GLU A 79 -5.29 -1.12 -11.70
CA GLU A 79 -5.99 -0.14 -10.88
C GLU A 79 -6.42 -0.78 -9.56
N VAL A 80 -6.15 -0.08 -8.47
CA VAL A 80 -6.57 -0.47 -7.13
C VAL A 80 -7.19 0.74 -6.46
N ASN A 81 -8.39 0.56 -5.92
CA ASN A 81 -9.08 1.54 -5.09
C ASN A 81 -9.26 0.97 -3.68
N LEU A 82 -8.81 1.71 -2.68
CA LEU A 82 -8.91 1.33 -1.27
C LEU A 82 -9.74 2.35 -0.51
N THR A 83 -10.84 1.91 0.07
CA THR A 83 -11.79 2.78 0.75
C THR A 83 -11.75 2.54 2.25
N PHE A 84 -11.70 3.63 3.00
CA PHE A 84 -11.74 3.66 4.46
C PHE A 84 -12.94 4.47 4.96
N GLU A 85 -13.49 4.06 6.10
CA GLU A 85 -14.33 4.91 6.94
C GLU A 85 -13.46 5.62 7.98
N ASN A 86 -13.42 6.94 7.95
CA ASN A 86 -12.60 7.81 8.81
C ASN A 86 -13.38 8.34 10.03
N THR A 87 -14.19 7.51 10.68
CA THR A 87 -15.09 7.91 11.79
C THR A 87 -14.42 8.51 13.03
N LYS A 88 -13.10 8.34 13.18
CA LYS A 88 -12.31 8.87 14.31
C LYS A 88 -11.40 10.04 13.91
N ASN A 89 -11.54 10.58 12.70
CA ASN A 89 -10.68 11.64 12.14
C ASN A 89 -9.18 11.34 12.30
N LEU A 90 -8.80 10.07 12.08
CA LEU A 90 -7.40 9.64 12.14
C LEU A 90 -6.64 10.10 10.89
N LEU A 91 -7.30 10.07 9.73
CA LEU A 91 -6.76 10.70 8.53
C LEU A 91 -7.04 12.21 8.60
N PRO A 92 -6.05 13.07 8.28
CA PRO A 92 -6.15 14.52 8.37
C PRO A 92 -6.99 15.09 7.22
N THR A 93 -8.29 14.78 7.20
CA THR A 93 -9.24 15.19 6.18
C THR A 93 -10.64 15.32 6.76
N GLU A 94 -11.43 16.23 6.20
CA GLU A 94 -12.83 16.46 6.60
C GLU A 94 -13.79 15.36 6.12
N PHE A 95 -13.33 14.50 5.20
CA PHE A 95 -14.16 13.43 4.65
C PHE A 95 -14.27 12.24 5.60
N SER A 96 -15.51 11.81 5.84
CA SER A 96 -15.83 10.60 6.61
C SER A 96 -15.54 9.31 5.84
N THR A 97 -15.53 9.37 4.51
CA THR A 97 -15.14 8.26 3.62
C THR A 97 -13.96 8.71 2.77
N VAL A 98 -12.90 7.92 2.78
CA VAL A 98 -11.66 8.25 2.07
C VAL A 98 -11.32 7.10 1.12
N THR A 99 -11.23 7.40 -0.18
CA THR A 99 -10.85 6.46 -1.23
C THR A 99 -9.50 6.86 -1.79
N ILE A 100 -8.56 5.92 -1.80
CA ILE A 100 -7.24 6.07 -2.38
C ILE A 100 -7.19 5.23 -3.63
N THR A 101 -6.82 5.84 -4.75
CA THR A 101 -6.69 5.18 -6.04
C THR A 101 -5.24 5.22 -6.48
N ARG A 102 -4.74 4.08 -6.94
CA ARG A 102 -3.48 4.01 -7.68
C ARG A 102 -3.72 3.30 -9.00
N LYS A 103 -3.27 3.90 -10.09
CA LYS A 103 -3.25 3.28 -11.42
C LYS A 103 -1.84 3.23 -11.97
N PHE A 104 -1.56 2.19 -12.74
CA PHE A 104 -0.37 2.07 -13.55
C PHE A 104 -0.75 1.57 -14.93
N TYR A 105 -0.35 2.33 -15.94
CA TYR A 105 -0.64 2.06 -17.33
C TYR A 105 0.53 1.33 -17.97
N LYS A 106 0.27 0.46 -18.95
CA LYS A 106 1.34 -0.17 -19.75
C LYS A 106 2.22 0.81 -20.52
N SER A 107 1.80 2.07 -20.66
CA SER A 107 2.63 3.16 -21.16
C SER A 107 3.76 3.55 -20.20
N GLY A 108 3.76 3.06 -18.95
CA GLY A 108 4.70 3.41 -17.88
C GLY A 108 4.21 4.53 -16.96
N GLU A 109 3.05 5.12 -17.25
CA GLU A 109 2.49 6.22 -16.47
C GLU A 109 1.85 5.70 -15.17
N SER A 110 2.04 6.44 -14.08
CA SER A 110 1.39 6.20 -12.79
C SER A 110 0.44 7.34 -12.45
N GLU A 111 -0.77 7.01 -12.01
CA GLU A 111 -1.77 7.98 -11.54
C GLU A 111 -2.11 7.70 -10.07
N TYR A 112 -2.26 8.75 -9.28
CA TYR A 112 -2.65 8.69 -7.88
C TYR A 112 -3.85 9.61 -7.67
N ARG A 113 -4.87 9.15 -6.95
CA ARG A 113 -6.03 9.97 -6.62
C ARG A 113 -6.43 9.78 -5.15
N LEU A 114 -6.91 10.85 -4.54
CA LEU A 114 -7.52 10.87 -3.22
C LEU A 114 -8.93 11.41 -3.37
N ASN A 115 -9.95 10.60 -3.05
CA ASN A 115 -11.36 10.92 -3.30
C ASN A 115 -11.61 11.40 -4.74
N ASP A 116 -11.05 10.65 -5.70
CA ASP A 116 -11.13 10.92 -7.13
C ASP A 116 -10.46 12.23 -7.61
N VAL A 117 -9.78 12.96 -6.72
CA VAL A 117 -8.95 14.12 -7.07
C VAL A 117 -7.52 13.67 -7.29
N GLN A 118 -6.93 13.99 -8.44
CA GLN A 118 -5.55 13.65 -8.76
C GLN A 118 -4.58 14.28 -7.76
N CYS A 119 -3.62 13.49 -7.28
CA CYS A 119 -2.61 13.93 -6.32
C CYS A 119 -1.25 13.28 -6.62
N ARG A 120 -0.25 13.56 -5.78
CA ARG A 120 1.06 12.91 -5.86
C ARG A 120 1.11 11.74 -4.89
N LEU A 121 1.99 10.77 -5.17
CA LEU A 121 2.29 9.69 -4.23
C LEU A 121 2.70 10.21 -2.84
N LYS A 122 3.43 11.32 -2.78
CA LYS A 122 3.81 11.97 -1.51
C LYS A 122 2.59 12.39 -0.69
N ASP A 123 1.50 12.81 -1.34
CA ASP A 123 0.28 13.23 -0.65
C ASP A 123 -0.43 12.01 -0.01
N ILE A 124 -0.43 10.84 -0.69
CA ILE A 124 -0.91 9.57 -0.12
C ILE A 124 -0.03 9.12 1.06
N GLN A 125 1.29 9.18 0.92
CA GLN A 125 2.20 8.80 2.01
C GLN A 125 2.04 9.70 3.25
N ASN A 126 1.87 11.01 3.03
CA ASN A 126 1.64 11.97 4.11
C ASN A 126 0.29 11.75 4.81
N LEU A 127 -0.74 11.28 4.10
CA LEU A 127 -2.05 10.99 4.68
C LEU A 127 -1.96 9.96 5.82
N PHE A 128 -1.04 9.00 5.72
CA PHE A 128 -0.88 7.94 6.72
C PHE A 128 0.25 8.16 7.73
N LEU A 129 1.13 9.14 7.50
CA LEU A 129 2.34 9.39 8.29
C LEU A 129 2.09 9.41 9.81
N ASP A 130 0.97 10.03 10.21
CA ASP A 130 0.62 10.26 11.62
C ASP A 130 -0.31 9.17 12.19
N THR A 131 -0.76 8.24 11.35
CA THR A 131 -1.68 7.16 11.74
C THR A 131 -0.96 5.90 12.22
N GLY A 132 0.36 5.83 12.04
CA GLY A 132 1.15 4.62 12.25
C GLY A 132 1.00 3.57 11.15
N ILE A 133 0.11 3.78 10.18
CA ILE A 133 -0.01 2.94 8.99
C ILE A 133 1.04 3.37 7.97
N SER A 134 1.83 2.41 7.53
CA SER A 134 2.78 2.56 6.42
C SER A 134 2.98 1.19 5.77
N THR A 135 3.67 1.15 4.64
CA THR A 135 3.89 -0.10 3.89
C THR A 135 4.73 -1.12 4.68
N ASP A 136 5.59 -0.62 5.57
CA ASP A 136 6.41 -1.41 6.49
C ASP A 136 5.84 -1.43 7.93
N SER A 137 4.59 -1.02 8.14
CA SER A 137 3.98 -0.96 9.48
C SER A 137 3.46 -2.31 9.97
N TYR A 138 3.26 -2.42 11.29
CA TYR A 138 2.53 -3.51 11.93
C TYR A 138 1.10 -3.73 11.41
N ALA A 139 0.55 -2.78 10.62
CA ALA A 139 -0.77 -2.94 10.00
C ALA A 139 -0.79 -4.02 8.90
N ILE A 140 0.36 -4.37 8.32
CA ILE A 140 0.48 -5.43 7.32
C ILE A 140 1.65 -6.34 7.67
N ILE A 141 1.36 -7.52 8.22
CA ILE A 141 2.37 -8.51 8.59
C ILE A 141 2.40 -9.61 7.52
N GLU A 142 3.49 -9.70 6.78
CA GLU A 142 3.76 -10.83 5.87
C GLU A 142 4.53 -11.95 6.60
N LEU A 143 4.43 -13.18 6.10
CA LEU A 143 5.14 -14.35 6.65
C LEU A 143 6.64 -14.08 6.88
N GLY A 144 7.33 -13.46 5.91
CA GLY A 144 8.75 -13.14 6.03
C GLY A 144 9.08 -12.11 7.13
N MET A 145 8.14 -11.21 7.44
CA MET A 145 8.33 -10.22 8.51
C MET A 145 8.38 -10.89 9.89
N VAL A 146 7.66 -11.99 10.08
CA VAL A 146 7.70 -12.74 11.34
C VAL A 146 9.07 -13.36 11.55
N ASP A 147 9.63 -13.98 10.51
CA ASP A 147 10.98 -14.52 10.55
C ASP A 147 12.04 -13.45 10.80
N ASP A 148 11.91 -12.29 10.13
CA ASP A 148 12.81 -11.16 10.32
C ASP A 148 12.74 -10.61 11.75
N LEU A 149 11.56 -10.56 12.36
CA LEU A 149 11.37 -10.18 13.76
C LEU A 149 11.99 -11.19 14.72
N ILE A 150 11.79 -12.49 14.47
CA ILE A 150 12.37 -13.56 15.31
C ILE A 150 13.91 -13.52 15.22
N LYS A 151 14.48 -13.27 14.04
CA LYS A 151 15.93 -13.22 13.82
C LYS A 151 16.58 -11.85 14.07
N ASP A 152 15.77 -10.83 14.38
CA ASP A 152 16.17 -9.42 14.51
C ASP A 152 17.00 -8.88 13.32
N LYS A 153 16.66 -9.34 12.12
CA LYS A 153 17.36 -8.93 10.89
C LYS A 153 17.19 -7.42 10.68
N ASP A 154 18.27 -6.72 10.37
CA ASP A 154 18.28 -5.27 10.09
C ASP A 154 17.60 -4.42 11.19
N ASN A 155 17.74 -4.82 12.46
CA ASN A 155 17.08 -4.20 13.61
C ASN A 155 15.54 -4.15 13.47
N SER A 156 14.93 -5.20 12.91
CA SER A 156 13.49 -5.32 12.68
C SER A 156 12.66 -5.12 13.96
N ARG A 157 13.11 -5.68 15.10
CA ARG A 157 12.39 -5.53 16.38
C ARG A 157 12.38 -4.08 16.84
N ARG A 158 13.55 -3.41 16.75
CA ARG A 158 13.65 -1.99 17.08
C ARG A 158 12.74 -1.15 16.19
N LYS A 159 12.74 -1.38 14.87
CA LYS A 159 11.86 -0.65 13.94
C LYS A 159 10.38 -0.80 14.30
N MET A 160 9.95 -2.02 14.65
CA MET A 160 8.58 -2.29 15.09
C MET A 160 8.24 -1.51 16.38
N LEU A 161 9.12 -1.50 17.37
CA LEU A 161 8.93 -0.73 18.60
C LEU A 161 8.87 0.78 18.34
N GLU A 162 9.72 1.30 17.46
CA GLU A 162 9.74 2.72 17.11
C GLU A 162 8.47 3.15 16.37
N GLN A 163 7.91 2.28 15.54
CA GLN A 163 6.60 2.50 14.91
C GLN A 163 5.47 2.49 15.94
N ALA A 164 5.47 1.53 16.87
CA ALA A 164 4.48 1.45 17.94
C ALA A 164 4.55 2.67 18.88
N ALA A 165 5.76 3.20 19.11
CA ALA A 165 5.99 4.41 19.88
C ALA A 165 5.63 5.70 19.11
N GLY A 166 5.26 5.62 17.83
CA GLY A 166 4.89 6.77 17.01
C GLY A 166 6.06 7.71 16.70
N ILE A 167 7.31 7.27 16.86
CA ILE A 167 8.47 8.16 16.69
C ILE A 167 8.96 8.28 15.24
N SER A 168 8.41 7.47 14.33
CA SER A 168 8.81 7.43 12.92
C SER A 168 8.69 8.79 12.24
N ILE A 169 7.66 9.57 12.57
CA ILE A 169 7.47 10.92 12.03
C ILE A 169 8.64 11.85 12.36
N TYR A 170 9.07 11.87 13.63
CA TYR A 170 10.15 12.73 14.09
C TYR A 170 11.48 12.33 13.48
N LYS A 171 11.70 11.02 13.30
CA LYS A 171 12.88 10.50 12.60
C LYS A 171 12.91 10.94 11.14
N THR A 172 11.80 10.81 10.43
CA THR A 172 11.69 11.25 9.03
C THR A 172 11.96 12.74 8.91
N ARG A 173 11.29 13.58 9.72
CA ARG A 173 11.49 15.04 9.74
C ARG A 173 12.94 15.42 10.06
N LYS A 174 13.56 14.77 11.04
CA LYS A 174 14.98 14.97 11.38
C LYS A 174 15.90 14.65 10.19
N LYS A 175 15.64 13.54 9.48
CA LYS A 175 16.42 13.15 8.30
C LYS A 175 16.26 14.15 7.17
N GLU A 176 15.04 14.59 6.87
CA GLU A 176 14.77 15.59 5.84
C GLU A 176 15.42 16.94 6.16
N ALA A 177 15.34 17.40 7.41
CA ALA A 177 15.99 18.64 7.85
C ALA A 177 17.51 18.56 7.68
N LYS A 178 18.12 17.43 8.06
CA LYS A 178 19.56 17.21 7.89
C LYS A 178 19.97 17.23 6.42
N LEU A 179 19.22 16.53 5.55
CA LEU A 179 19.49 16.54 4.11
C LEU A 179 19.43 17.94 3.49
N LYS A 180 18.50 18.79 3.96
CA LYS A 180 18.42 20.19 3.51
C LYS A 180 19.62 21.02 3.96
N LEU A 181 20.08 20.82 5.19
CA LEU A 181 21.29 21.47 5.70
C LEU A 181 22.51 21.06 4.87
N ASP A 182 22.72 19.75 4.72
CA ASP A 182 23.85 19.19 3.96
C ASP A 182 23.85 19.70 2.49
N ALA A 183 22.66 19.89 1.88
CA ALA A 183 22.53 20.43 0.52
C ALA A 183 22.75 21.95 0.43
N THR A 184 22.67 22.68 1.54
CA THR A 184 22.92 24.13 1.58
C THR A 184 24.40 24.44 1.87
N GLU A 185 25.12 23.52 2.47
CA GLU A 185 26.56 23.62 2.76
C GLU A 185 27.46 23.24 1.56
N GLN A 186 26.87 22.79 0.45
CA GLN A 186 27.55 22.52 -0.84
C GLN A 186 27.41 23.71 -1.80
#